data_AF-A0AAW7PJC9-F1
#
_entry.id   AF-A0AAW7PJC9-F1
#
_cell.length_a   1.000
_cell.length_b   1.000
_cell.length_c   1.000
_cell.angle_alpha   90.00
_cell.angle_beta   90.00
_cell.angle_gamma   90.00
#
_symmetry.space_group_name_H-M   'P 1'
#
loop_
_entity.id
_entity.type
_entity.pdbx_description
1 polymer ?
#
loop_
_entity_poly.entity_id
_entity_poly.type
_entity_poly.pdbx_seq_one_letter_code
_entity_poly.pdbx_strand_id
1 'polypeptide(L)' 'DQLNIEVYFPDPHAPWQRGTNENTNGLLREYFPKGSDLTLVDNQTIQLWENKLNNRPRKCLNWKTPYEVFYGESMHLI' A
#
# COMPACT_ATOMS: atom_id res chain seq x y z
N ASP A 1 17.02 -2.81 -16.18
CA ASP A 1 17.57 -2.95 -17.55
C ASP A 1 16.77 -2.25 -18.65
N GLN A 2 15.44 -2.05 -18.53
CA GLN A 2 14.64 -1.31 -19.53
C GLN A 2 14.17 0.09 -19.08
N LEU A 3 14.05 0.32 -17.76
CA LEU A 3 13.65 1.60 -17.16
C LEU A 3 14.81 2.38 -16.53
N ASN A 4 16.04 1.86 -16.62
CA ASN A 4 17.26 2.41 -16.00
C ASN A 4 17.07 2.84 -14.53
N ILE A 5 16.45 1.97 -13.72
CA ILE A 5 16.22 2.19 -12.29
C ILE A 5 17.23 1.43 -11.45
N GLU A 6 17.60 2.02 -10.31
CA GLU A 6 18.39 1.35 -9.28
C GLU A 6 17.51 0.35 -8.52
N VAL A 7 18.07 -0.83 -8.24
CA VAL A 7 17.37 -1.91 -7.54
C VAL A 7 18.10 -2.18 -6.23
N TYR A 8 17.34 -2.20 -5.13
CA TYR A 8 17.84 -2.39 -3.78
C TYR A 8 17.23 -3.66 -3.17
N PHE A 9 18.06 -4.44 -2.47
CA PHE A 9 17.62 -5.62 -1.73
C PHE A 9 17.91 -5.43 -0.24
N PRO A 10 17.01 -5.87 0.65
CA PRO A 10 17.30 -5.92 2.07
C PRO A 10 18.32 -7.04 2.36
N ASP A 11 19.04 -6.89 3.46
CA ASP A 11 19.87 -7.94 4.02
C ASP A 11 19.02 -9.16 4.40
N PRO A 12 19.58 -10.38 4.31
CA PRO A 12 18.91 -11.58 4.77
C PRO A 12 18.44 -11.44 6.23
N HIS A 13 17.20 -11.88 6.50
CA HIS A 13 16.58 -11.80 7.83
C HIS A 13 16.43 -10.38 8.41
N ALA A 14 16.45 -9.33 7.57
CA ALA A 14 16.28 -7.94 8.00
C ALA A 14 14.92 -7.32 7.57
N PRO A 15 13.76 -7.83 8.05
CA PRO A 15 12.44 -7.30 7.65
C PRO A 15 12.24 -5.82 8.01
N TRP A 16 12.96 -5.29 9.02
CA TRP A 16 12.90 -3.89 9.41
C TRP A 16 13.39 -2.92 8.32
N GLN A 17 14.25 -3.37 7.40
CA GLN A 17 14.67 -2.58 6.22
C GLN A 17 13.53 -2.41 5.20
N ARG A 18 12.42 -3.14 5.35
CA ARG A 18 11.20 -3.04 4.55
C ARG A 18 9.98 -2.72 5.41
N GLY A 19 10.17 -2.02 6.54
CA GLY A 19 9.11 -1.78 7.52
C GLY A 19 7.82 -1.21 6.94
N THR A 20 7.92 -0.26 6.01
CA THR A 20 6.74 0.31 5.31
C THR A 20 5.98 -0.75 4.51
N ASN A 21 6.68 -1.61 3.77
CA ASN A 21 6.05 -2.66 2.97
C ASN A 21 5.38 -3.69 3.87
N GLU A 22 6.02 -4.08 4.98
CA GLU A 22 5.43 -5.01 5.94
C GLU A 22 4.19 -4.42 6.63
N ASN A 23 4.21 -3.12 6.98
CA ASN A 23 3.03 -2.43 7.50
C ASN A 23 1.89 -2.39 6.47
N THR A 24 2.19 -2.08 5.20
CA THR A 24 1.20 -2.08 4.11
C THR A 24 0.61 -3.48 3.87
N ASN A 25 1.45 -4.52 3.91
CA ASN A 25 0.98 -5.90 3.84
C ASN A 25 0.01 -6.24 4.99
N GLY A 26 0.30 -5.76 6.21
CA GLY A 26 -0.59 -5.91 7.35
C GLY A 26 -1.98 -5.29 7.11
N LEU A 27 -2.03 -4.10 6.51
CA LEU A 27 -3.28 -3.41 6.17
C LEU A 27 -4.07 -4.14 5.07
N LEU A 28 -3.38 -4.68 4.07
CA LEU A 28 -4.01 -5.52 3.03
C LEU A 28 -4.67 -6.76 3.62
N ARG A 29 -4.14 -7.31 4.73
CA ARG A 29 -4.74 -8.47 5.40
C ARG A 29 -6.10 -8.20 6.04
N GLU A 30 -6.52 -6.94 6.19
CA GLU A 30 -7.90 -6.60 6.58
C GLU A 30 -8.91 -6.95 5.48
N TYR A 31 -8.48 -6.94 4.22
CA TYR A 31 -9.31 -7.24 3.05
C TYR A 31 -9.07 -8.64 2.49
N PHE A 32 -7.83 -9.11 2.61
CA PHE A 32 -7.38 -10.40 2.10
C PHE A 32 -6.75 -11.25 3.22
N PRO A 33 -7.56 -12.02 3.97
CA PRO A 33 -7.08 -12.81 5.09
C PRO A 33 -5.94 -13.76 4.73
N LYS A 34 -5.17 -14.16 5.75
CA LYS A 34 -4.08 -15.13 5.55
C LYS A 34 -4.64 -16.47 5.08
N GLY A 35 -4.04 -17.05 4.04
CA GLY A 35 -4.45 -18.33 3.47
C GLY A 35 -5.52 -18.25 2.39
N SER A 36 -6.04 -17.05 2.09
CA SER A 36 -6.86 -16.82 0.91
C SER A 36 -6.03 -17.00 -0.37
N ASP A 37 -6.70 -17.33 -1.47
CA ASP A 37 -6.10 -17.42 -2.82
C ASP A 37 -6.40 -16.13 -3.59
N LEU A 38 -5.36 -15.35 -3.92
CA LEU A 38 -5.50 -14.09 -4.66
C LEU A 38 -5.97 -14.31 -6.09
N THR A 39 -5.72 -15.49 -6.67
CA THR A 39 -6.08 -15.77 -8.07
C THR A 39 -7.60 -15.87 -8.26
N LEU A 40 -8.34 -16.07 -7.18
CA LEU A 40 -9.80 -16.10 -7.16
C LEU A 40 -10.43 -14.71 -6.98
N VAL A 41 -9.62 -13.68 -6.71
CA VAL A 41 -10.10 -12.32 -6.53
C VAL A 41 -10.05 -11.61 -7.86
N ASP A 42 -11.19 -11.06 -8.28
CA ASP A 42 -11.26 -10.30 -9.52
C ASP A 42 -10.50 -8.95 -9.42
N ASN A 43 -10.07 -8.43 -10.56
CA ASN A 43 -9.30 -7.19 -10.62
C ASN A 43 -10.07 -5.97 -10.08
N GLN A 44 -11.40 -5.93 -10.19
CA GLN A 44 -12.20 -4.81 -9.69
C GLN A 44 -12.21 -4.79 -8.16
N THR A 45 -12.27 -5.96 -7.54
CA THR A 45 -12.15 -6.12 -6.09
C THR A 45 -10.77 -5.72 -5.59
N ILE A 46 -9.70 -6.09 -6.30
CA ILE A 46 -8.33 -5.66 -5.97
C ILE A 46 -8.21 -4.12 -6.04
N GLN A 47 -8.70 -3.51 -7.12
CA GLN A 47 -8.71 -2.06 -7.28
C GLN A 47 -9.54 -1.36 -6.20
N LEU A 48 -10.67 -1.95 -5.79
CA LEU A 48 -11.48 -1.41 -4.70
C LEU A 48 -10.70 -1.38 -3.38
N TRP A 49 -9.94 -2.43 -3.06
CA TRP A 49 -9.12 -2.47 -1.85
C TRP A 49 -7.96 -1.48 -1.90
N GLU A 50 -7.29 -1.39 -3.05
CA GLU A 50 -6.24 -0.40 -3.30
C GLU A 50 -6.77 1.03 -3.10
N ASN A 51 -7.89 1.35 -3.74
CA ASN A 51 -8.54 2.66 -3.62
C ASN A 51 -8.90 2.97 -2.16
N LYS A 52 -9.43 2.00 -1.41
CA LYS A 52 -9.71 2.19 0.02
C LYS A 52 -8.45 2.48 0.82
N LEU A 53 -7.33 1.80 0.53
CA LEU A 53 -6.07 2.00 1.26
C LEU A 53 -5.39 3.33 0.91
N ASN A 54 -5.44 3.73 -0.36
CA ASN A 54 -4.87 4.99 -0.86
C ASN A 54 -5.67 6.21 -0.41
N ASN A 55 -6.98 6.06 -0.17
CA ASN A 55 -7.85 7.10 0.37
C ASN A 55 -8.06 6.99 1.88
N ARG A 56 -7.35 6.11 2.59
CA ARG A 56 -7.46 5.98 4.05
C ARG A 56 -6.54 6.99 4.75
N PRO A 57 -7.06 7.90 5.60
CA PRO A 57 -6.25 8.79 6.42
C PRO A 57 -5.20 8.05 7.24
N ARG A 58 -3.96 8.54 7.26
CA ARG A 58 -2.86 7.95 8.04
C ARG A 58 -2.36 8.93 9.08
N LYS A 59 -2.30 8.49 10.33
CA LYS A 59 -1.76 9.30 11.43
C LYS A 59 -0.32 9.77 11.17
N CYS A 60 0.51 8.93 10.54
CA CYS A 60 1.89 9.31 10.16
C CYS A 60 1.98 10.36 9.05
N LEU A 61 0.88 10.62 8.33
CA LEU A 61 0.78 11.64 7.29
C LEU A 61 -0.03 12.86 7.78
N ASN A 62 -0.03 13.14 9.09
CA ASN A 62 -0.85 14.17 9.72
C ASN A 62 -2.34 14.03 9.37
N TRP A 63 -2.84 12.79 9.33
CA TRP A 63 -4.21 12.43 8.98
C TRP A 63 -4.61 12.72 7.53
N LYS A 64 -3.66 13.00 6.64
CA LYS A 64 -3.88 12.99 5.19
C LYS A 64 -3.91 11.54 4.67
N THR A 65 -4.52 11.36 3.51
CA THR A 65 -4.48 10.09 2.79
C THR A 65 -3.18 9.95 1.98
N PRO A 66 -2.71 8.73 1.70
CA PRO A 66 -1.59 8.50 0.78
C PRO A 66 -1.80 9.18 -0.58
N TYR A 67 -3.03 9.16 -1.11
CA TYR A 67 -3.38 9.82 -2.36
C TYR A 67 -3.12 11.33 -2.28
N GLU A 68 -3.59 12.00 -1.24
CA GLU A 68 -3.42 13.45 -1.06
C GLU A 68 -1.95 13.86 -0.96
N VAL A 69 -1.14 13.05 -0.26
CA VAL A 69 0.30 13.33 -0.13
C VAL A 69 1.04 13.08 -1.44
N PHE A 70 0.63 12.07 -2.21
CA PHE A 70 1.29 11.72 -3.46
C PHE A 70 0.99 12.72 -4.59
N TYR A 71 -0.27 13.12 -4.74
CA TYR A 71 -0.69 14.05 -5.80
C TYR A 71 -0.66 15.52 -5.39
N GLY A 72 -0.53 15.82 -4.08
CA GLY A 72 -0.55 17.19 -3.57
C GLY A 72 -1.95 17.83 -3.57
N GLU A 73 -2.98 17.05 -3.85
CA GLU A 73 -4.38 17.50 -3.89
C GLU A 73 -5.06 17.16 -2.57
N SER A 74 -5.85 18.08 -2.01
CA SER A 74 -6.70 17.80 -0.85
C SER A 74 -8.01 17.18 -1.33
N MET A 75 -8.32 15.96 -0.88
CA MET A 75 -9.60 15.31 -1.14
C MET A 75 -10.68 15.82 -0.19
N HIS A 76 -10.30 16.63 0.81
CA HIS A 76 -11.24 17.28 1.72
C HIS A 76 -11.88 18.52 1.07
N LEU A 77 -12.86 18.26 0.21
CA LEU A 77 -13.90 19.21 -0.19
C LEU A 77 -15.24 18.47 -0.15
N ILE A 78 -15.76 18.31 1.07
CA ILE A 78 -17.20 18.22 1.36
C ILE A 78 -17.46 19.15 2.54
#